data_AF-A0A7W0QEQ6-F1
#
_entry.id   AF-A0A7W0QEQ6-F1
#
_cell.length_a   1.000
_cell.length_b   1.000
_cell.length_c   1.000
_cell.angle_alpha   90.00
_cell.angle_beta   90.00
_cell.angle_gamma   90.00
#
_symmetry.space_group_name_H-M   'P 1'
#
loop_
_entity.id
_entity.type
_entity.pdbx_description
1 polymer ?
#
loop_
_entity_poly.entity_id
_entity_poly.type
_entity_poly.pdbx_seq_one_letter_code
_entity_poly.pdbx_strand_id
1 'polypeptide(L)'
;MRSGLRTWIIGAFALSAAVATAAPNTDAREKYKAAAQLAADDDYEKALVVVDEGLAAAPKDLQLLGLRGNLLLKLRDYTSALAAYRAYLEAGATGANRREAQKIVDNLQAVTTTFIELELANGPAAIYLDSKTQGLFCTAAPACKKAMLPGEYRVIAERPGFDRWSGRITVEQSKTAKLAITLVEKPSLLTVRATQPGAQITVDGKPYSGPLTVAGGTHAVVVTLDGHARATIEAAAHEGKPVELDVTLAPLVAVKLAPRGAELFLDDKPVALDNGGLPLPAGDHVLVVRAKGFRTSRIEIPATRGADYALTVELVPVGALLELRNAPRGARVVVDGKTLGTAPLAEPVEIAPGSREIELRVDGYRPYRTTGTFSSDQRVQLEVGALRRDSRKRTYLVGATTGALLVTGAVFSFAALDREAAYADRARLAGVTADDPQLHDMKTSGERFSLFADVGLGIGLVGIGVTTYLFLREGRGDSEGSLRFDVGPTGALASGRF
;
A
#
# COMPACT_ATOMS: atom_id res chain seq x y z
N MET A 1 71.65 -19.94 38.48
CA MET A 1 70.33 -20.25 37.90
C MET A 1 69.25 -19.77 38.84
N ARG A 2 68.33 -18.95 38.32
CA ARG A 2 67.07 -18.47 38.94
C ARG A 2 67.21 -17.67 40.25
N SER A 3 67.50 -16.39 40.08
CA SER A 3 67.18 -15.33 41.03
C SER A 3 65.68 -14.99 40.92
N GLY A 4 65.03 -14.92 42.07
CA GLY A 4 63.68 -14.41 42.22
C GLY A 4 63.41 -14.16 43.70
N LEU A 5 63.18 -12.90 44.05
CA LEU A 5 62.20 -12.36 45.00
C LEU A 5 62.62 -10.91 45.31
N ARG A 6 61.78 -9.92 44.93
CA ARG A 6 60.85 -9.16 45.80
C ARG A 6 61.61 -8.25 46.78
N THR A 7 61.35 -6.96 46.92
CA THR A 7 60.10 -6.20 46.80
C THR A 7 60.43 -4.70 46.76
N TRP A 8 59.53 -3.91 46.17
CA TRP A 8 59.63 -2.47 45.95
C TRP A 8 58.84 -1.67 47.02
N ILE A 9 59.38 -0.48 47.33
CA ILE A 9 58.72 0.79 47.72
C ILE A 9 58.55 1.16 49.20
N ILE A 10 59.24 2.26 49.49
CA ILE A 10 59.20 3.19 50.62
C ILE A 10 57.93 4.04 50.55
N GLY A 11 57.26 4.26 51.69
CA GLY A 11 56.15 5.19 51.80
C GLY A 11 55.75 5.44 53.24
N ALA A 12 56.50 6.34 53.89
CA ALA A 12 56.11 6.95 55.15
C ALA A 12 55.06 8.04 54.88
N PHE A 13 53.90 7.97 55.52
CA PHE A 13 53.15 9.16 55.91
C PHE A 13 52.38 8.87 57.20
N ALA A 14 52.48 9.83 58.10
CA ALA A 14 52.13 9.76 59.50
C ALA A 14 50.62 9.65 59.75
N LEU A 15 50.31 9.06 60.91
CA LEU A 15 49.10 9.29 61.68
C LEU A 15 48.67 10.76 61.63
N SER A 16 47.39 11.02 61.37
CA SER A 16 46.51 11.53 62.43
C SER A 16 45.07 11.44 61.99
N ALA A 17 44.33 10.51 62.60
CA ALA A 17 42.89 10.54 62.63
C ALA A 17 42.47 11.73 63.52
N ALA A 18 42.26 12.89 62.93
CA ALA A 18 41.48 13.95 63.55
C ALA A 18 40.01 13.74 63.17
N VAL A 19 39.34 12.85 63.90
CA VAL A 19 37.88 12.94 64.02
C VAL A 19 37.64 14.20 64.83
N ALA A 20 37.44 15.31 64.13
CA ALA A 20 36.93 16.53 64.73
C ALA A 20 35.50 16.23 65.20
N THR A 21 35.34 15.88 66.46
CA THR A 21 34.05 15.94 67.14
C THR A 21 33.69 17.42 67.26
N ALA A 22 33.07 17.98 66.21
CA ALA A 22 32.31 19.22 66.34
C ALA A 22 31.29 19.00 67.46
N ALA A 23 31.33 19.85 68.49
CA ALA A 23 30.37 19.78 69.58
C ALA A 23 28.95 19.84 68.98
N PRO A 24 28.03 18.92 69.33
CA PRO A 24 26.73 18.78 68.66
C PRO A 24 25.82 20.03 68.73
N ASN A 25 26.24 21.08 69.45
CA ASN A 25 25.46 22.27 69.74
C ASN A 25 25.87 23.52 68.91
N THR A 26 27.05 23.53 68.25
CA THR A 26 27.46 24.67 67.42
C THR A 26 26.80 24.66 66.05
N ASP A 27 26.67 23.48 65.44
CA ASP A 27 26.05 23.29 64.13
C ASP A 27 24.55 23.64 64.16
N ALA A 28 23.80 23.19 65.18
CA ALA A 28 22.37 23.49 65.35
C ALA A 28 22.08 25.01 65.44
N ARG A 29 22.91 25.76 66.15
CA ARG A 29 22.76 27.21 66.31
C ARG A 29 23.04 27.97 65.01
N GLU A 30 24.03 27.52 64.23
CA GLU A 30 24.32 28.09 62.91
C GLU A 30 23.18 27.81 61.92
N LYS A 31 22.70 26.57 61.88
CA LYS A 31 21.53 26.17 61.09
C LYS A 31 20.29 26.98 61.46
N TYR A 32 20.02 27.19 62.75
CA TYR A 32 18.90 28.04 63.19
C TYR A 32 19.03 29.47 62.66
N LYS A 33 20.21 30.10 62.77
CA LYS A 33 20.42 31.47 62.27
C LYS A 33 20.23 31.56 60.76
N ALA A 34 20.78 30.61 60.01
CA ALA A 34 20.64 30.56 58.56
C ALA A 34 19.17 30.39 58.15
N ALA A 35 18.44 29.47 58.80
CA ALA A 35 17.02 29.27 58.55
C ALA A 35 16.16 30.48 58.95
N ALA A 36 16.46 31.13 60.07
CA ALA A 36 15.75 32.32 60.52
C ALA A 36 15.94 33.50 59.55
N GLN A 37 17.12 33.63 58.95
CA GLN A 37 17.35 34.63 57.90
C GLN A 37 16.52 34.33 56.64
N LEU A 38 16.55 33.08 56.15
CA LEU A 38 15.72 32.66 55.02
C LEU A 38 14.23 32.89 55.30
N ALA A 39 13.77 32.61 56.52
CA ALA A 39 12.38 32.85 56.93
C ALA A 39 12.03 34.35 56.98
N ALA A 40 12.97 35.22 57.36
CA ALA A 40 12.80 36.67 57.33
C ALA A 40 12.72 37.21 55.89
N ASP A 41 13.35 36.51 54.95
CA ASP A 41 13.31 36.78 53.52
C ASP A 41 12.10 36.10 52.81
N ASP A 42 11.11 35.60 53.58
CA ASP A 42 9.93 34.84 53.12
C ASP A 42 10.24 33.54 52.34
N ASP A 43 11.50 33.08 52.37
CA ASP A 43 12.01 31.85 51.74
C ASP A 43 11.72 30.61 52.62
N TYR A 44 10.45 30.40 53.00
CA TYR A 44 10.03 29.40 53.98
C TYR A 44 10.40 27.95 53.62
N GLU A 45 10.35 27.57 52.35
CA GLU A 45 10.72 26.20 51.90
C GLU A 45 12.21 25.94 52.09
N LYS A 46 13.08 26.89 51.71
CA LYS A 46 14.52 26.77 51.93
C LYS A 46 14.85 26.80 53.42
N ALA A 47 14.19 27.67 54.18
CA ALA A 47 14.33 27.71 55.63
C ALA A 47 14.00 26.35 56.26
N LEU A 48 12.94 25.68 55.80
CA LEU A 48 12.54 24.37 56.30
C LEU A 48 13.60 23.29 56.01
N VAL A 49 14.19 23.28 54.81
CA VAL A 49 15.29 22.35 54.47
C VAL A 49 16.48 22.54 55.43
N VAL A 50 16.89 23.78 55.69
CA VAL A 50 18.00 24.07 56.62
C VAL A 50 17.66 23.66 58.06
N VAL A 51 16.41 23.82 58.48
CA VAL A 51 15.95 23.36 59.80
C VAL A 51 15.98 21.83 59.89
N ASP A 52 15.52 21.12 58.86
CA ASP A 52 15.51 19.65 58.85
C ASP A 52 16.93 19.07 58.85
N GLU A 53 17.89 19.70 58.14
CA GLU A 53 19.32 19.36 58.24
C GLU A 53 19.84 19.53 59.68
N GLY A 54 19.53 20.66 60.31
CA GLY A 54 19.92 20.92 61.70
C GLY A 54 19.32 19.91 62.68
N LEU A 55 18.06 19.53 62.49
CA LEU A 55 17.37 18.53 63.32
C LEU A 55 17.86 17.11 63.07
N ALA A 56 18.41 16.80 61.89
CA ALA A 56 19.08 15.53 61.65
C ALA A 56 20.33 15.37 62.55
N ALA A 57 21.06 16.47 62.78
CA ALA A 57 22.21 16.51 63.69
C ALA A 57 21.81 16.65 65.18
N ALA A 58 20.74 17.40 65.47
CA ALA A 58 20.26 17.68 66.82
C ALA A 58 18.72 17.50 66.95
N PRO A 59 18.21 16.26 67.04
CA PRO A 59 16.76 15.98 66.93
C PRO A 59 15.86 16.58 68.01
N LYS A 60 16.44 16.98 69.15
CA LYS A 60 15.72 17.56 70.30
C LYS A 60 16.03 19.04 70.51
N ASP A 61 16.70 19.70 69.56
CA ASP A 61 16.98 21.12 69.67
C ASP A 61 15.67 21.93 69.66
N LEU A 62 15.42 22.66 70.75
CA LEU A 62 14.16 23.39 70.93
C LEU A 62 14.03 24.56 69.93
N GLN A 63 15.12 25.25 69.59
CA GLN A 63 15.03 26.41 68.69
C GLN A 63 14.66 25.96 67.27
N LEU A 64 15.32 24.91 66.79
CA LEU A 64 15.03 24.32 65.49
C LEU A 64 13.63 23.69 65.44
N LEU A 65 13.20 22.94 66.46
CA LEU A 65 11.86 22.36 66.51
C LEU A 65 10.76 23.43 66.51
N GLY A 66 10.95 24.51 67.28
CA GLY A 66 10.02 25.63 67.31
C GLY A 66 9.96 26.38 65.97
N LEU A 67 11.12 26.65 65.36
CA LEU A 67 11.19 27.26 64.04
C LEU A 67 10.54 26.37 62.97
N ARG A 68 10.78 25.05 63.01
CA ARG A 68 10.14 24.07 62.13
C ARG A 68 8.62 24.18 62.20
N GLY A 69 8.05 24.17 63.41
CA GLY A 69 6.62 24.30 63.63
C GLY A 69 6.05 25.59 63.02
N ASN A 70 6.73 26.72 63.26
CA ASN A 70 6.33 28.02 62.71
C ASN A 70 6.36 28.05 61.18
N LEU A 71 7.43 27.51 60.57
CA LEU A 71 7.59 27.44 59.11
C LEU A 71 6.50 26.58 58.47
N LEU A 72 6.19 25.43 59.07
CA LEU A 72 5.15 24.53 58.58
C LEU A 72 3.74 25.14 58.68
N LEU A 73 3.47 25.94 59.73
CA LEU A 73 2.24 26.73 59.82
C LEU A 73 2.13 27.75 58.68
N LYS A 74 3.24 28.43 58.33
CA LYS A 74 3.29 29.39 57.21
C LYS A 74 3.07 28.71 55.86
N LEU A 75 3.64 27.52 55.67
CA LEU A 75 3.47 26.68 54.49
C LEU A 75 2.12 25.93 54.44
N ARG A 76 1.27 26.08 55.47
CA ARG A 76 0.00 25.38 55.63
C ARG A 76 0.13 23.85 55.62
N ASP A 77 1.29 23.31 55.98
CA ASP A 77 1.47 21.90 56.26
C ASP A 77 1.12 21.62 57.72
N TYR A 78 -0.18 21.68 58.02
CA TYR A 78 -0.67 21.59 59.39
C TYR A 78 -0.43 20.23 60.04
N THR A 79 -0.39 19.15 59.24
CA THR A 79 -0.08 17.81 59.73
C THR A 79 1.36 17.74 60.23
N SER A 80 2.31 18.22 59.43
CA SER A 80 3.72 18.26 59.83
C SER A 80 3.94 19.27 60.96
N ALA A 81 3.23 20.40 60.97
CA ALA A 81 3.31 21.38 62.06
C ALA A 81 2.85 20.77 63.40
N LEU A 82 1.75 20.01 63.40
CA LEU A 82 1.26 19.30 64.59
C LEU A 82 2.33 18.33 65.12
N ALA A 83 2.98 17.57 64.24
CA ALA A 83 4.07 16.68 64.62
C ALA A 83 5.28 17.46 65.17
N ALA A 84 5.64 18.59 64.57
CA ALA A 84 6.76 19.43 65.03
C ALA A 84 6.54 20.00 66.43
N TYR A 85 5.34 20.52 66.72
CA TYR A 85 5.05 21.04 68.07
C TYR A 85 4.90 19.93 69.12
N ARG A 86 4.43 18.74 68.74
CA ARG A 86 4.47 17.57 69.64
C ARG A 86 5.91 17.20 70.00
N ALA A 87 6.80 17.12 69.00
CA ALA A 87 8.22 16.89 69.22
C ALA A 87 8.86 18.00 70.08
N TYR A 88 8.49 19.27 69.87
CA TYR A 88 8.93 20.40 70.69
C TYR A 88 8.53 20.26 72.17
N LEU A 89 7.29 19.82 72.44
CA LEU A 89 6.81 19.57 73.79
C LEU A 89 7.51 18.35 74.44
N GLU A 90 7.72 17.28 73.67
CA GLU A 90 8.42 16.05 74.10
C GLU A 90 9.91 16.30 74.37
N ALA A 91 10.54 17.22 73.64
CA ALA A 91 11.92 17.65 73.86
C ALA A 91 12.12 18.45 75.15
N GLY A 92 11.05 18.74 75.90
CA GLY A 92 11.13 19.32 77.24
C GLY A 92 10.95 20.84 77.28
N ALA A 93 10.20 21.43 76.35
CA ALA A 93 9.84 22.84 76.42
C ALA A 93 9.17 23.19 77.78
N THR A 94 9.57 24.31 78.38
CA THR A 94 9.11 24.76 79.71
C THR A 94 8.44 26.14 79.67
N GLY A 95 7.76 26.50 80.77
CA GLY A 95 7.29 27.87 81.01
C GLY A 95 6.24 28.36 80.00
N ALA A 96 6.41 29.61 79.54
CA ALA A 96 5.48 30.25 78.59
C ALA A 96 5.45 29.54 77.23
N ASN A 97 6.62 29.19 76.69
CA ASN A 97 6.76 28.53 75.39
C ASN A 97 6.02 27.17 75.35
N ARG A 98 6.06 26.41 76.46
CA ARG A 98 5.28 25.16 76.59
C ARG A 98 3.77 25.42 76.48
N ARG A 99 3.26 26.44 77.19
CA ARG A 99 1.83 26.78 77.18
C ARG A 99 1.38 27.24 75.80
N GLU A 100 2.21 28.01 75.10
CA GLU A 100 1.94 28.45 73.74
C GLU A 100 1.92 27.28 72.76
N ALA A 101 2.94 26.42 72.78
CA ALA A 101 3.00 25.23 71.93
C ALA A 101 1.81 24.28 72.20
N GLN A 102 1.38 24.11 73.45
CA GLN A 102 0.21 23.29 73.77
C GLN A 102 -1.07 23.85 73.13
N LYS A 103 -1.31 25.17 73.21
CA LYS A 103 -2.47 25.80 72.54
C LYS A 103 -2.45 25.57 71.03
N ILE A 104 -1.27 25.66 70.41
CA ILE A 104 -1.11 25.38 68.98
C ILE A 104 -1.45 23.93 68.68
N VAL A 105 -0.94 22.97 69.47
CA VAL A 105 -1.28 21.55 69.34
C VAL A 105 -2.78 21.32 69.47
N ASP A 106 -3.44 21.91 70.46
CA ASP A 106 -4.88 21.78 70.69
C ASP A 106 -5.69 22.30 69.50
N ASN A 107 -5.32 23.47 68.95
CA ASN A 107 -5.95 24.02 67.75
C ASN A 107 -5.71 23.15 66.50
N LEU A 108 -4.50 22.61 66.35
CA LEU A 108 -4.13 21.77 65.23
C LEU A 108 -4.76 20.37 65.30
N GLN A 109 -5.35 19.94 66.42
CA GLN A 109 -6.03 18.63 66.48
C GLN A 109 -7.15 18.53 65.43
N ALA A 110 -7.80 19.64 65.08
CA ALA A 110 -8.84 19.67 64.06
C ALA A 110 -8.36 19.12 62.71
N VAL A 111 -7.08 19.25 62.36
CA VAL A 111 -6.54 18.81 61.06
C VAL A 111 -6.43 17.29 60.95
N THR A 112 -6.62 16.55 62.05
CA THR A 112 -6.66 15.07 62.04
C THR A 112 -7.97 14.51 61.47
N THR A 113 -9.06 15.28 61.52
CA THR A 113 -10.40 14.89 61.07
C THR A 113 -10.96 15.82 59.99
N THR A 114 -10.30 16.95 59.73
CA THR A 114 -10.77 18.02 58.84
C THR A 114 -9.90 18.10 57.59
N PHE A 115 -10.52 18.00 56.42
CA PHE A 115 -9.81 17.96 55.14
C PHE A 115 -10.45 18.88 54.11
N ILE A 116 -9.62 19.33 53.17
CA ILE A 116 -10.07 19.90 51.90
C ILE A 116 -9.73 18.92 50.78
N GLU A 117 -10.64 18.73 49.84
CA GLU A 117 -10.44 17.93 48.63
C GLU A 117 -10.84 18.77 47.41
N LEU A 118 -9.85 19.10 46.59
CA LEU A 118 -10.01 19.91 45.39
C LEU A 118 -9.84 19.03 44.17
N GLU A 119 -10.87 18.93 43.34
CA GLU A 119 -10.92 18.07 42.17
C GLU A 119 -10.93 18.91 40.88
N LEU A 120 -10.12 18.53 39.91
CA LEU A 120 -10.01 19.15 38.60
C LEU A 120 -10.59 18.20 37.56
N ALA A 121 -11.68 18.62 36.94
CA ALA A 121 -12.39 17.82 35.95
C ALA A 121 -11.59 17.65 34.64
N ASN A 122 -10.78 18.65 34.27
CA ASN A 122 -10.13 18.70 32.96
C ASN A 122 -8.60 18.83 33.03
N GLY A 123 -7.93 18.01 33.85
CA GLY A 123 -6.47 17.88 33.89
C GLY A 123 -5.77 18.65 35.01
N PRO A 124 -4.44 18.57 35.14
CA PRO A 124 -3.72 19.11 36.29
C PRO A 124 -3.82 20.64 36.35
N ALA A 125 -3.87 21.21 37.55
CA ALA A 125 -3.77 22.65 37.75
C ALA A 125 -3.02 22.98 39.04
N ALA A 126 -2.31 24.12 39.03
CA ALA A 126 -1.73 24.70 40.23
C ALA A 126 -2.84 25.34 41.06
N ILE A 127 -2.95 24.93 42.32
CA ILE A 127 -3.91 25.48 43.27
C ILE A 127 -3.19 26.38 44.26
N TYR A 128 -3.76 27.55 44.47
CA TYR A 128 -3.39 28.49 45.52
C TYR A 128 -4.60 28.73 46.44
N LEU A 129 -4.33 28.97 47.73
CA LEU A 129 -5.36 29.36 48.69
C LEU A 129 -5.12 30.80 49.15
N ASP A 130 -6.16 31.60 49.11
CA ASP A 130 -6.25 33.02 49.51
C ASP A 130 -5.38 33.97 48.69
N SER A 131 -4.08 33.73 48.63
CA SER A 131 -3.09 34.50 47.87
C SER A 131 -2.04 33.58 47.24
N LYS A 132 -1.55 33.97 46.06
CA LYS A 132 -0.43 33.28 45.38
C LYS A 132 0.90 33.50 46.09
N THR A 133 1.02 34.56 46.91
CA THR A 133 2.24 34.87 47.67
C THR A 133 2.54 33.86 48.77
N GLN A 134 1.59 33.00 49.13
CA GLN A 134 1.74 31.95 50.13
C GLN A 134 2.25 30.63 49.54
N GLY A 135 2.64 30.64 48.27
CA GLY A 135 3.17 29.47 47.59
C GLY A 135 2.10 28.54 47.02
N LEU A 136 2.55 27.53 46.31
CA LEU A 136 1.70 26.51 45.71
C LEU A 136 1.06 25.66 46.83
N PHE A 137 -0.27 25.66 46.92
CA PHE A 137 -0.95 24.82 47.89
C PHE A 137 -0.83 23.35 47.49
N CYS A 138 -1.14 23.02 46.24
CA CYS A 138 -0.82 21.74 45.61
C CYS A 138 -1.09 21.77 44.10
N THR A 139 -0.60 20.75 43.40
CA THR A 139 -1.02 20.43 42.04
C THR A 139 -2.13 19.38 42.12
N ALA A 140 -3.36 19.74 41.73
CA ALA A 140 -4.48 18.80 41.74
C ALA A 140 -4.48 18.00 40.43
N ALA A 141 -4.36 16.68 40.50
CA ALA A 141 -4.25 15.80 39.33
C ALA A 141 -4.72 14.36 39.64
N PRO A 142 -6.00 14.00 39.43
CA PRO A 142 -7.14 14.89 39.20
C PRO A 142 -7.60 15.58 40.48
N ALA A 143 -7.20 15.11 41.66
CA ALA A 143 -7.57 15.72 42.93
C ALA A 143 -6.35 15.95 43.82
N CYS A 144 -6.52 16.84 44.79
CA CYS A 144 -5.58 17.07 45.89
C CYS A 144 -6.36 17.13 47.19
N LYS A 145 -6.05 16.20 48.10
CA LYS A 145 -6.61 16.17 49.46
C LYS A 145 -5.55 16.52 50.48
N LYS A 146 -5.81 17.54 51.30
CA LYS A 146 -4.91 17.99 52.38
C LYS A 146 -5.69 18.25 53.66
N ALA A 147 -5.03 18.03 54.79
CA ALA A 147 -5.54 18.39 56.10
C ALA A 147 -5.60 19.91 56.23
N MET A 148 -6.70 20.45 56.73
CA MET A 148 -6.91 21.91 56.84
C MET A 148 -7.59 22.27 58.15
N LEU A 149 -7.36 23.49 58.62
CA LEU A 149 -8.12 24.05 59.72
C LEU A 149 -9.53 24.46 59.25
N PRO A 150 -10.54 24.47 60.14
CA PRO A 150 -11.85 25.02 59.82
C PRO A 150 -11.75 26.51 59.46
N GLY A 151 -12.50 26.93 58.43
CA GLY A 151 -12.48 28.31 57.95
C GLY A 151 -13.01 28.47 56.53
N GLU A 152 -13.11 29.73 56.08
CA GLU A 152 -13.41 30.11 54.71
C GLU A 152 -12.12 30.33 53.94
N TYR A 153 -11.98 29.69 52.77
CA TYR A 153 -10.79 29.82 51.93
C TYR A 153 -11.18 30.26 50.52
N ARG A 154 -10.43 31.19 49.93
CA ARG A 154 -10.51 31.48 48.50
C ARG A 154 -9.61 30.54 47.74
N VAL A 155 -10.17 29.74 46.84
CA VAL A 155 -9.40 28.83 45.98
C VAL A 155 -9.13 29.51 44.65
N ILE A 156 -7.87 29.48 44.20
CA ILE A 156 -7.44 29.98 42.89
C ILE A 156 -6.80 28.81 42.15
N ALA A 157 -7.34 28.47 40.98
CA ALA A 157 -6.79 27.43 40.12
C ALA A 157 -6.22 28.06 38.85
N GLU A 158 -4.99 27.68 38.50
CA GLU A 158 -4.31 28.17 37.33
C GLU A 158 -3.61 27.06 36.55
N ARG A 159 -3.74 27.16 35.23
CA ARG A 159 -2.99 26.37 34.26
C ARG A 159 -2.65 27.27 33.06
N PRO A 160 -1.41 27.26 32.55
CA PRO A 160 -1.08 27.95 31.31
C PRO A 160 -2.04 27.57 30.17
N GLY A 161 -2.50 28.57 29.41
CA GLY A 161 -3.47 28.35 28.32
C GLY A 161 -4.94 28.23 28.74
N PHE A 162 -5.24 28.39 30.03
CA PHE A 162 -6.61 28.41 30.56
C PHE A 162 -6.88 29.74 31.26
N ASP A 163 -8.15 30.10 31.35
CA ASP A 163 -8.58 31.22 32.19
C ASP A 163 -8.39 30.87 33.66
N ARG A 164 -7.93 31.87 34.42
CA ARG A 164 -7.78 31.74 35.87
C ARG A 164 -9.14 31.55 36.50
N TRP A 165 -9.30 30.47 37.26
CA TRP A 165 -10.51 30.22 38.03
C TRP A 165 -10.33 30.69 39.48
N SER A 166 -11.38 31.27 40.07
CA SER A 166 -11.39 31.57 41.50
C SER A 166 -12.77 31.34 42.13
N GLY A 167 -12.79 30.72 43.30
CA GLY A 167 -14.00 30.46 44.08
C GLY A 167 -13.74 30.49 45.59
N ARG A 168 -14.77 30.20 46.39
CA ARG A 168 -14.66 30.07 47.84
C ARG A 168 -15.11 28.68 48.28
N ILE A 169 -14.54 28.20 49.38
CA ILE A 169 -14.92 26.94 50.02
C ILE A 169 -14.88 27.09 51.54
N THR A 170 -15.93 26.61 52.19
CA THR A 170 -16.02 26.51 53.65
C THR A 170 -15.51 25.15 54.10
N VAL A 171 -14.51 25.15 54.96
CA VAL A 171 -14.01 23.95 55.63
C VAL A 171 -14.61 23.89 57.03
N GLU A 172 -15.43 22.88 57.27
CA GLU A 172 -16.06 22.64 58.57
C GLU A 172 -15.29 21.60 59.38
N GLN A 173 -15.28 21.73 60.71
CA GLN A 173 -14.59 20.81 61.60
C GLN A 173 -15.09 19.36 61.45
N SER A 174 -14.17 18.41 61.45
CA SER A 174 -14.43 16.97 61.32
C SER A 174 -15.14 16.57 60.03
N LYS A 175 -15.04 17.38 58.97
CA LYS A 175 -15.58 17.10 57.63
C LYS A 175 -14.49 17.19 56.55
N THR A 176 -14.78 16.59 55.40
CA THR A 176 -14.02 16.82 54.15
C THR A 176 -14.81 17.78 53.27
N ALA A 177 -14.34 19.00 53.12
CA ALA A 177 -14.91 19.96 52.17
C ALA A 177 -14.45 19.61 50.76
N LYS A 178 -15.40 19.41 49.84
CA LYS A 178 -15.12 19.03 48.45
C LYS A 178 -15.49 20.16 47.49
N LEU A 179 -14.62 20.43 46.53
CA LEU A 179 -14.86 21.41 45.48
C LEU A 179 -14.32 20.89 44.14
N ALA A 180 -15.24 20.75 43.18
CA ALA A 180 -14.91 20.41 41.80
C ALA A 180 -14.70 21.68 40.96
N ILE A 181 -13.63 21.71 40.18
CA ILE A 181 -13.17 22.84 39.37
C ILE A 181 -13.05 22.37 37.92
N THR A 182 -13.59 23.16 36.99
CA THR A 182 -13.40 22.98 35.55
C THR A 182 -12.81 24.27 34.99
N LEU A 183 -11.61 24.19 34.41
CA LEU A 183 -10.95 25.34 33.80
C LEU A 183 -11.48 25.58 32.38
N VAL A 184 -11.61 26.85 31.97
CA VAL A 184 -11.98 27.21 30.59
C VAL A 184 -10.71 27.43 29.78
N GLU A 185 -10.57 26.71 28.67
CA GLU A 185 -9.43 26.87 27.77
C GLU A 185 -9.49 28.23 27.06
N LYS A 186 -8.35 28.90 26.94
CA LYS A 186 -8.28 30.16 26.21
C LYS A 186 -8.45 29.91 24.71
N PRO A 187 -9.17 30.77 23.98
CA PRO A 187 -9.28 30.65 22.54
C PRO A 187 -7.93 30.90 21.86
N SER A 188 -7.68 30.16 20.78
CA SER A 188 -6.48 30.28 19.95
C SER A 188 -6.70 31.27 18.81
N LEU A 189 -5.65 32.00 18.43
CA LEU A 189 -5.65 32.80 17.20
C LEU A 189 -5.29 31.91 16.00
N LEU A 190 -6.24 31.69 15.10
CA LEU A 190 -6.05 30.96 13.85
C LEU A 190 -5.73 31.93 12.70
N THR A 191 -4.62 31.69 12.03
CA THR A 191 -4.20 32.40 10.82
C THR A 191 -4.00 31.40 9.69
N VAL A 192 -4.83 31.50 8.65
CA VAL A 192 -4.72 30.69 7.43
C VAL A 192 -4.28 31.58 6.27
N ARG A 193 -3.31 31.12 5.49
CA ARG A 193 -2.83 31.76 4.26
C ARG A 193 -2.86 30.75 3.12
N ALA A 194 -3.47 31.12 2.00
CA ALA A 194 -3.37 30.34 0.78
C ALA A 194 -2.21 30.88 -0.06
N THR A 195 -1.33 30.01 -0.53
CA THR A 195 -0.20 30.39 -1.39
C THR A 195 -0.71 30.97 -2.71
N GLN A 196 -1.80 30.45 -3.26
CA GLN A 196 -2.39 30.93 -4.50
C GLN A 196 -3.31 32.14 -4.28
N PRO A 197 -3.10 33.26 -5.00
CA PRO A 197 -4.01 34.39 -4.98
C PRO A 197 -5.42 34.01 -5.45
N GLY A 198 -6.44 34.56 -4.79
CA GLY A 198 -7.85 34.36 -5.15
C GLY A 198 -8.49 33.07 -4.61
N ALA A 199 -7.73 32.22 -3.92
CA ALA A 199 -8.28 31.07 -3.23
C ALA A 199 -9.28 31.48 -2.15
N GLN A 200 -10.41 30.78 -2.10
CA GLN A 200 -11.43 30.96 -1.08
C GLN A 200 -11.12 30.05 0.11
N ILE A 201 -11.18 30.60 1.30
CA ILE A 201 -10.92 29.89 2.55
C ILE A 201 -12.20 29.89 3.38
N THR A 202 -12.56 28.75 3.94
CA THR A 202 -13.58 28.66 4.98
C THR A 202 -13.04 27.96 6.21
N VAL A 203 -13.46 28.41 7.39
CA VAL A 203 -13.19 27.76 8.68
C VAL A 203 -14.55 27.35 9.28
N ASP A 204 -14.73 26.07 9.56
CA ASP A 204 -15.99 25.48 10.02
C ASP A 204 -17.18 25.83 9.13
N GLY A 205 -16.94 25.85 7.81
CA GLY A 205 -17.94 26.20 6.79
C GLY A 205 -18.26 27.69 6.66
N LYS A 206 -17.64 28.57 7.46
CA LYS A 206 -17.83 30.03 7.37
C LYS A 206 -16.70 30.67 6.56
N PRO A 207 -16.98 31.67 5.70
CA PRO A 207 -15.95 32.40 4.98
C PRO A 207 -14.89 32.99 5.93
N TYR A 208 -13.62 32.82 5.58
CA TYR A 208 -12.47 33.33 6.33
C TYR A 208 -11.88 34.54 5.61
N SER A 209 -11.76 35.66 6.34
CA SER A 209 -11.29 36.95 5.78
C SER A 209 -10.07 37.52 6.50
N GLY A 210 -9.41 36.75 7.36
CA GLY A 210 -8.26 37.19 8.17
C GLY A 210 -8.23 36.52 9.54
N PRO A 211 -7.20 36.81 10.37
CA PRO A 211 -6.99 36.15 11.65
C PRO A 211 -8.26 36.09 12.51
N LEU A 212 -8.60 34.90 13.00
CA LEU A 212 -9.84 34.63 13.72
C LEU A 212 -9.54 33.90 15.04
N THR A 213 -10.19 34.29 16.13
CA THR A 213 -10.14 33.53 17.38
C THR A 213 -11.09 32.35 17.33
N VAL A 214 -10.58 31.16 17.61
CA VAL A 214 -11.31 29.90 17.61
C VAL A 214 -11.23 29.26 19.00
N ALA A 215 -12.27 28.50 19.37
CA ALA A 215 -12.29 27.79 20.65
C ALA A 215 -11.22 26.67 20.67
N GLY A 216 -10.97 26.10 21.85
CA GLY A 216 -10.17 24.88 21.93
C GLY A 216 -10.87 23.73 21.18
N GLY A 217 -10.12 22.97 20.38
CA GLY A 217 -10.63 21.84 19.60
C GLY A 217 -10.11 21.80 18.16
N THR A 218 -10.73 20.92 17.37
CA THR A 218 -10.41 20.76 15.95
C THR A 218 -11.34 21.62 15.10
N HIS A 219 -10.76 22.43 14.22
CA HIS A 219 -11.46 23.29 13.27
C HIS A 219 -11.21 22.85 11.83
N ALA A 220 -12.27 22.74 11.04
CA ALA A 220 -12.17 22.30 9.65
C ALA A 220 -11.84 23.51 8.74
N VAL A 221 -10.66 23.50 8.15
CA VAL A 221 -10.20 24.51 7.20
C VAL A 221 -10.31 23.94 5.80
N VAL A 222 -11.11 24.58 4.96
CA VAL A 222 -11.26 24.22 3.55
C VAL A 222 -10.73 25.36 2.69
N VAL A 223 -9.86 25.02 1.74
CA VAL A 223 -9.33 25.96 0.77
C VAL A 223 -9.68 25.47 -0.63
N THR A 224 -10.29 26.35 -1.44
CA THR A 224 -10.76 26.05 -2.79
C THR A 224 -10.33 27.13 -3.76
N LEU A 225 -9.95 26.71 -4.96
CA LEU A 225 -9.65 27.59 -6.09
C LEU A 225 -9.98 26.84 -7.37
N ASP A 226 -10.61 27.52 -8.34
CA ASP A 226 -10.92 26.92 -9.62
C ASP A 226 -9.65 26.41 -10.33
N GLY A 227 -9.75 25.27 -10.98
CA GLY A 227 -8.61 24.58 -11.61
C GLY A 227 -7.62 23.95 -10.62
N HIS A 228 -7.94 23.90 -9.32
CA HIS A 228 -7.12 23.26 -8.30
C HIS A 228 -7.92 22.25 -7.48
N ALA A 229 -7.23 21.25 -6.94
CA ALA A 229 -7.80 20.27 -6.04
C ALA A 229 -8.15 20.94 -4.71
N ARG A 230 -9.33 20.61 -4.19
CA ARG A 230 -9.80 21.11 -2.89
C ARG A 230 -8.91 20.58 -1.76
N ALA A 231 -8.41 21.46 -0.90
CA ALA A 231 -7.73 21.08 0.34
C ALA A 231 -8.69 21.14 1.53
N THR A 232 -8.65 20.11 2.37
CA THR A 232 -9.36 20.06 3.66
C THR A 232 -8.34 19.71 4.75
N ILE A 233 -8.19 20.59 5.73
CA ILE A 233 -7.18 20.51 6.78
C ILE A 233 -7.88 20.62 8.13
N GLU A 234 -7.48 19.79 9.08
CA GLU A 234 -7.92 19.89 10.48
C GLU A 234 -6.91 20.72 11.28
N ALA A 235 -7.35 21.90 11.73
CA ALA A 235 -6.57 22.81 12.55
C ALA A 235 -6.84 22.52 14.03
N ALA A 236 -5.85 22.01 14.76
CA ALA A 236 -5.96 21.79 16.20
C ALA A 236 -5.60 23.07 16.98
N ALA A 237 -6.60 23.69 17.60
CA ALA A 237 -6.48 24.87 18.44
C ALA A 237 -6.48 24.45 19.91
N HIS A 238 -5.42 24.79 20.65
CA HIS A 238 -5.32 24.46 22.07
C HIS A 238 -4.57 25.52 22.88
N GLU A 239 -4.97 25.67 24.14
CA GLU A 239 -4.29 26.43 25.19
C GLU A 239 -4.04 27.91 24.84
N GLY A 240 -4.89 28.48 23.99
CA GLY A 240 -4.70 29.82 23.44
C GLY A 240 -3.44 30.00 22.60
N LYS A 241 -2.75 28.91 22.23
CA LYS A 241 -1.57 28.96 21.36
C LYS A 241 -2.02 29.33 19.94
N PRO A 242 -1.28 30.20 19.23
CA PRO A 242 -1.63 30.54 17.85
C PRO A 242 -1.48 29.31 16.94
N VAL A 243 -2.36 29.23 15.94
CA VAL A 243 -2.32 28.21 14.89
C VAL A 243 -2.10 28.92 13.56
N GLU A 244 -1.00 28.63 12.89
CA GLU A 244 -0.66 29.22 11.59
C GLU A 244 -0.62 28.12 10.53
N LEU A 245 -1.36 28.31 9.44
CA LEU A 245 -1.49 27.36 8.34
C LEU A 245 -1.19 28.05 7.00
N ASP A 246 -0.15 27.59 6.32
CA ASP A 246 0.14 27.93 4.94
C ASP A 246 -0.33 26.79 4.03
N VAL A 247 -1.32 27.05 3.19
CA VAL A 247 -2.00 26.05 2.35
C VAL A 247 -1.65 26.28 0.89
N THR A 248 -1.08 25.26 0.27
CA THR A 248 -0.81 25.24 -1.18
C THR A 248 -1.72 24.21 -1.83
N LEU A 249 -2.55 24.63 -2.80
CA LEU A 249 -3.41 23.72 -3.55
C LEU A 249 -2.63 23.06 -4.70
N ALA A 250 -2.94 21.81 -5.02
CA ALA A 250 -2.40 21.16 -6.21
C ALA A 250 -3.26 21.55 -7.44
N PRO A 251 -2.69 21.97 -8.57
CA PRO A 251 -3.44 22.19 -9.79
C PRO A 251 -4.06 20.87 -10.30
N LEU A 252 -5.20 20.97 -10.97
CA LEU A 252 -5.85 19.86 -11.65
C LEU A 252 -5.37 19.77 -13.10
N VAL A 253 -4.71 18.67 -13.44
CA VAL A 253 -4.27 18.38 -14.82
C VAL A 253 -5.33 17.54 -15.52
N ALA A 254 -5.78 17.97 -16.70
CA ALA A 254 -6.75 17.19 -17.48
C ALA A 254 -6.18 15.82 -17.86
N VAL A 255 -6.94 14.74 -17.60
CA VAL A 255 -6.53 13.37 -17.94
C VAL A 255 -7.58 12.69 -18.82
N LYS A 256 -7.17 12.24 -20.00
CA LYS A 256 -7.95 11.31 -20.84
C LYS A 256 -7.47 9.89 -20.54
N LEU A 257 -8.36 9.03 -20.05
CA LEU A 257 -8.01 7.70 -19.56
C LEU A 257 -8.86 6.62 -20.25
N ALA A 258 -8.18 5.66 -20.88
CA ALA A 258 -8.78 4.48 -21.50
C ALA A 258 -8.05 3.20 -21.03
N PRO A 259 -8.76 2.21 -20.45
CA PRO A 259 -10.19 2.18 -20.15
C PRO A 259 -10.57 3.12 -18.98
N ARG A 260 -11.85 3.51 -18.92
CA ARG A 260 -12.39 4.21 -17.73
C ARG A 260 -12.32 3.31 -16.50
N GLY A 261 -12.11 3.91 -15.33
CA GLY A 261 -12.06 3.18 -14.06
C GLY A 261 -10.71 2.51 -13.77
N ALA A 262 -9.67 2.81 -14.54
CA ALA A 262 -8.31 2.41 -14.18
C ALA A 262 -7.87 3.08 -12.86
N GLU A 263 -7.12 2.35 -12.05
CA GLU A 263 -6.53 2.82 -10.81
C GLU A 263 -5.30 3.67 -11.12
N LEU A 264 -5.22 4.84 -10.49
CA LEU A 264 -4.15 5.80 -10.65
C LEU A 264 -3.33 5.85 -9.37
N PHE A 265 -2.01 5.84 -9.51
CA PHE A 265 -1.07 6.01 -8.42
C PHE A 265 -0.10 7.12 -8.78
N LEU A 266 -0.07 8.19 -7.99
CA LEU A 266 0.91 9.26 -8.11
C LEU A 266 1.97 9.07 -7.04
N ASP A 267 3.22 8.87 -7.43
CA ASP A 267 4.34 8.58 -6.52
C ASP A 267 4.03 7.42 -5.56
N ASP A 268 3.54 6.33 -6.14
CA ASP A 268 3.12 5.09 -5.45
C ASP A 268 1.93 5.24 -4.47
N LYS A 269 1.29 6.42 -4.40
CA LYS A 269 0.09 6.67 -3.60
C LYS A 269 -1.16 6.66 -4.47
N PRO A 270 -2.24 5.96 -4.07
CA PRO A 270 -3.49 5.98 -4.83
C PRO A 270 -4.05 7.40 -4.92
N VAL A 271 -4.50 7.79 -6.10
CA VAL A 271 -5.07 9.11 -6.37
C VAL A 271 -6.37 8.95 -7.18
N ALA A 272 -7.34 9.80 -6.91
CA ALA A 272 -8.58 9.88 -7.68
C ALA A 272 -8.58 11.15 -8.55
N LEU A 273 -9.32 11.10 -9.65
CA LEU A 273 -9.59 12.31 -10.43
C LEU A 273 -10.61 13.17 -9.68
N ASP A 274 -10.32 14.45 -9.54
CA ASP A 274 -11.21 15.47 -8.99
C ASP A 274 -11.75 16.32 -10.15
N ASN A 275 -13.07 16.31 -10.34
CA ASN A 275 -13.74 16.97 -11.48
C ASN A 275 -13.13 16.62 -12.85
N GLY A 276 -12.63 15.38 -13.01
CA GLY A 276 -12.00 14.91 -14.26
C GLY A 276 -10.52 15.30 -14.43
N GLY A 277 -9.93 16.02 -13.47
CA GLY A 277 -8.51 16.35 -13.44
C GLY A 277 -7.75 15.56 -12.38
N LEU A 278 -6.46 15.31 -12.63
CA LEU A 278 -5.52 14.71 -11.69
C LEU A 278 -4.94 15.81 -10.80
N PRO A 279 -5.11 15.76 -9.46
CA PRO A 279 -4.38 16.61 -8.54
C PRO A 279 -2.88 16.36 -8.67
N LEU A 280 -2.14 17.33 -9.19
CA LEU A 280 -0.72 17.18 -9.50
C LEU A 280 0.10 18.29 -8.83
N PRO A 281 0.71 18.04 -7.65
CA PRO A 281 1.57 19.00 -6.96
C PRO A 281 2.75 19.48 -7.83
N ALA A 282 3.42 20.55 -7.43
CA ALA A 282 4.64 21.00 -8.11
C ALA A 282 5.78 19.99 -7.88
N GLY A 283 6.63 19.81 -8.90
CA GLY A 283 7.74 18.85 -8.87
C GLY A 283 7.60 17.73 -9.90
N ASP A 284 8.65 16.90 -9.96
CA ASP A 284 8.67 15.68 -10.76
C ASP A 284 7.80 14.62 -10.08
N HIS A 285 7.01 13.92 -10.88
CA HIS A 285 6.12 12.88 -10.39
C HIS A 285 6.15 11.66 -11.30
N VAL A 286 5.74 10.52 -10.75
CA VAL A 286 5.50 9.33 -11.55
C VAL A 286 4.05 8.90 -11.40
N LEU A 287 3.33 8.87 -12.52
CA LEU A 287 2.00 8.33 -12.60
C LEU A 287 2.05 6.86 -13.05
N VAL A 288 1.57 5.97 -12.19
CA VAL A 288 1.35 4.57 -12.52
C VAL A 288 -0.14 4.33 -12.70
N VAL A 289 -0.51 3.71 -13.82
CA VAL A 289 -1.90 3.47 -14.18
C VAL A 289 -2.13 1.97 -14.38
N ARG A 290 -3.13 1.42 -13.69
CA ARG A 290 -3.42 -0.02 -13.65
C ARG A 290 -4.89 -0.29 -13.96
N ALA A 291 -5.14 -1.33 -14.74
CA ALA A 291 -6.48 -1.87 -14.92
C ALA A 291 -6.42 -3.38 -15.13
N LYS A 292 -7.46 -4.10 -14.70
CA LYS A 292 -7.56 -5.55 -14.89
C LYS A 292 -7.59 -5.89 -16.38
N GLY A 293 -6.74 -6.81 -16.83
CA GLY A 293 -6.60 -7.16 -18.25
C GLY A 293 -5.79 -6.14 -19.05
N PHE A 294 -5.04 -5.25 -18.39
CA PHE A 294 -4.20 -4.28 -19.08
C PHE A 294 -2.78 -4.27 -18.51
N ARG A 295 -1.81 -3.98 -19.36
CA ARG A 295 -0.43 -3.77 -18.96
C ARG A 295 -0.36 -2.48 -18.16
N THR A 296 0.32 -2.54 -17.01
CA THR A 296 0.61 -1.35 -16.20
C THR A 296 1.39 -0.34 -17.03
N SER A 297 0.93 0.90 -17.04
CA SER A 297 1.66 2.03 -17.64
C SER A 297 2.33 2.86 -16.55
N ARG A 298 3.56 3.30 -16.80
CA ARG A 298 4.33 4.19 -15.93
C ARG A 298 4.73 5.41 -16.74
N ILE A 299 4.34 6.59 -16.28
CA ILE A 299 4.52 7.87 -16.97
C ILE A 299 5.30 8.79 -16.04
N GLU A 300 6.44 9.27 -16.52
CA GLU A 300 7.22 10.30 -15.84
C GLU A 300 6.65 11.67 -16.19
N ILE A 301 6.33 12.47 -15.17
CA ILE A 301 5.75 13.80 -15.29
C ILE A 301 6.80 14.81 -14.83
N PRO A 302 7.26 15.72 -15.70
CA PRO A 302 8.31 16.67 -15.34
C PRO A 302 7.83 17.78 -14.40
N ALA A 303 8.75 18.30 -13.60
CA ALA A 303 8.56 19.43 -12.70
C ALA A 303 8.15 20.69 -13.46
N THR A 304 8.80 20.94 -14.60
CA THR A 304 8.49 22.06 -15.48
C THR A 304 7.52 21.61 -16.55
N ARG A 305 6.31 22.17 -16.52
CA ARG A 305 5.24 21.88 -17.46
C ARG A 305 4.45 23.15 -17.76
N GLY A 306 3.92 23.25 -18.99
CA GLY A 306 3.11 24.38 -19.43
C GLY A 306 1.76 24.44 -18.70
N ALA A 307 1.11 25.60 -18.75
CA ALA A 307 -0.22 25.80 -18.15
C ALA A 307 -1.32 24.94 -18.82
N ASP A 308 -1.07 24.49 -20.04
CA ASP A 308 -1.94 23.66 -20.87
C ASP A 308 -1.57 22.16 -20.82
N TYR A 309 -0.69 21.76 -19.90
CA TYR A 309 -0.27 20.37 -19.76
C TYR A 309 -1.47 19.45 -19.51
N ALA A 310 -1.59 18.40 -20.32
CA ALA A 310 -2.65 17.41 -20.25
C ALA A 310 -2.07 16.00 -20.46
N LEU A 311 -2.66 15.01 -19.81
CA LEU A 311 -2.27 13.62 -19.91
C LEU A 311 -3.28 12.85 -20.76
N THR A 312 -2.78 12.02 -21.67
CA THR A 312 -3.57 11.01 -22.37
C THR A 312 -2.95 9.66 -22.08
N VAL A 313 -3.71 8.77 -21.46
CA VAL A 313 -3.28 7.43 -21.06
C VAL A 313 -4.19 6.40 -21.68
N GLU A 314 -3.65 5.66 -22.64
CA GLU A 314 -4.30 4.51 -23.27
C GLU A 314 -3.54 3.25 -22.83
N LEU A 315 -4.16 2.45 -21.97
CA LEU A 315 -3.56 1.20 -21.52
C LEU A 315 -3.64 0.15 -22.63
N VAL A 316 -2.55 -0.62 -22.77
CA VAL A 316 -2.47 -1.73 -23.71
C VAL A 316 -3.06 -2.98 -23.07
N PRO A 317 -4.08 -3.62 -23.65
CA PRO A 317 -4.61 -4.88 -23.13
C PRO A 317 -3.52 -5.96 -23.05
N VAL A 318 -3.56 -6.78 -22.00
CA VAL A 318 -2.75 -8.02 -21.97
C VAL A 318 -3.38 -9.00 -22.96
N GLY A 319 -2.57 -9.71 -23.74
CA GLY A 319 -3.08 -10.76 -24.62
C GLY A 319 -3.59 -11.98 -23.88
N ALA A 320 -4.30 -12.84 -24.61
CA ALA A 320 -4.60 -14.19 -24.17
C ALA A 320 -3.36 -15.08 -24.33
N LEU A 321 -3.15 -16.03 -23.43
CA LEU A 321 -2.07 -17.02 -23.54
C LEU A 321 -2.58 -18.28 -24.24
N LEU A 322 -2.07 -18.53 -25.45
CA LEU A 322 -2.35 -19.72 -26.24
C LEU A 322 -1.36 -20.84 -25.91
N GLU A 323 -1.88 -21.94 -25.38
CA GLU A 323 -1.13 -23.17 -25.14
C GLU A 323 -1.46 -24.19 -26.23
N LEU A 324 -0.43 -24.68 -26.94
CA LEU A 324 -0.60 -25.75 -27.93
C LEU A 324 -0.36 -27.13 -27.31
N ARG A 325 -1.33 -28.03 -27.48
CA ARG A 325 -1.23 -29.43 -27.05
C ARG A 325 -1.25 -30.36 -28.27
N ASN A 326 -0.46 -31.43 -28.23
CA ASN A 326 -0.36 -32.45 -29.27
C ASN A 326 0.02 -31.95 -30.67
N ALA A 327 0.58 -30.74 -30.77
CA ALA A 327 1.07 -30.20 -32.02
C ALA A 327 2.31 -30.98 -32.52
N PRO A 328 2.35 -31.38 -33.80
CA PRO A 328 3.54 -32.03 -34.36
C PRO A 328 4.79 -31.16 -34.21
N ARG A 329 5.95 -31.79 -33.98
CA ARG A 329 7.23 -31.07 -33.94
C ARG A 329 7.46 -30.35 -35.26
N GLY A 330 7.92 -29.10 -35.18
CA GLY A 330 8.12 -28.24 -36.35
C GLY A 330 6.85 -27.52 -36.83
N ALA A 331 5.71 -27.67 -36.15
CA ALA A 331 4.50 -26.94 -36.51
C ALA A 331 4.63 -25.45 -36.20
N ARG A 332 4.60 -24.60 -37.23
CA ARG A 332 4.61 -23.14 -37.08
C ARG A 332 3.21 -22.64 -36.74
N VAL A 333 3.13 -21.85 -35.68
CA VAL A 333 1.91 -21.16 -35.24
C VAL A 333 1.91 -19.76 -35.84
N VAL A 334 0.93 -19.48 -36.68
CA VAL A 334 0.77 -18.21 -37.37
C VAL A 334 -0.55 -17.58 -36.89
N VAL A 335 -0.52 -16.33 -36.46
CA VAL A 335 -1.72 -15.60 -36.04
C VAL A 335 -1.83 -14.32 -36.85
N ASP A 336 -2.96 -14.11 -37.51
CA ASP A 336 -3.19 -13.01 -38.46
C ASP A 336 -2.03 -12.85 -39.47
N GLY A 337 -1.50 -13.97 -39.96
CA GLY A 337 -0.38 -14.01 -40.91
C GLY A 337 1.03 -13.86 -40.30
N LYS A 338 1.17 -13.54 -39.00
CA LYS A 338 2.47 -13.43 -38.33
C LYS A 338 2.83 -14.73 -37.60
N THR A 339 4.03 -15.27 -37.84
CA THR A 339 4.52 -16.44 -37.10
C THR A 339 4.87 -16.04 -35.67
N LEU A 340 4.25 -16.68 -34.68
CA LEU A 340 4.47 -16.41 -33.25
C LEU A 340 5.32 -17.48 -32.55
N GLY A 341 5.44 -18.68 -33.13
CA GLY A 341 6.26 -19.75 -32.55
C GLY A 341 6.26 -21.03 -33.38
N THR A 342 7.06 -22.01 -32.95
CA THR A 342 7.14 -23.35 -33.57
C THR A 342 7.03 -24.42 -32.49
N ALA A 343 6.19 -25.44 -32.70
CA ALA A 343 5.95 -26.50 -31.74
C ALA A 343 7.12 -27.49 -31.62
N PRO A 344 7.40 -28.03 -30.42
CA PRO A 344 6.72 -27.73 -29.17
C PRO A 344 7.10 -26.34 -28.64
N LEU A 345 6.10 -25.57 -28.20
CA LEU A 345 6.33 -24.25 -27.62
C LEU A 345 6.92 -24.41 -26.22
N ALA A 346 7.97 -23.65 -25.90
CA ALA A 346 8.57 -23.65 -24.56
C ALA A 346 7.65 -22.98 -23.53
N GLU A 347 6.92 -21.95 -23.95
CA GLU A 347 5.95 -21.20 -23.15
C GLU A 347 4.69 -20.92 -24.00
N PRO A 348 3.52 -20.71 -23.37
CA PRO A 348 2.33 -20.25 -24.06
C PRO A 348 2.59 -18.95 -24.83
N VAL A 349 2.01 -18.84 -26.02
CA VAL A 349 2.20 -17.68 -26.90
C VAL A 349 1.11 -16.66 -26.62
N GLU A 350 1.50 -15.40 -26.45
CA GLU A 350 0.55 -14.31 -26.24
C GLU A 350 -0.13 -13.89 -27.56
N ILE A 351 -1.47 -13.85 -27.55
CA ILE A 351 -2.33 -13.43 -28.65
C ILE A 351 -3.08 -12.18 -28.22
N ALA A 352 -2.96 -11.12 -29.00
CA ALA A 352 -3.68 -9.88 -28.70
C ALA A 352 -5.21 -10.10 -28.72
N PRO A 353 -5.99 -9.43 -27.85
CA PRO A 353 -7.42 -9.68 -27.75
C PRO A 353 -8.19 -9.38 -29.05
N GLY A 354 -9.41 -9.93 -29.15
CA GLY A 354 -10.30 -9.80 -30.31
C GLY A 354 -10.46 -11.09 -31.12
N SER A 355 -11.16 -11.00 -32.26
CA SER A 355 -11.28 -12.10 -33.21
C SER A 355 -10.00 -12.24 -34.03
N ARG A 356 -9.37 -13.42 -33.99
CA ARG A 356 -8.07 -13.70 -34.59
C ARG A 356 -8.11 -14.97 -35.41
N GLU A 357 -7.43 -14.98 -36.55
CA GLU A 357 -7.20 -16.20 -37.32
C GLU A 357 -5.92 -16.87 -36.84
N ILE A 358 -6.00 -18.15 -36.49
CA ILE A 358 -4.87 -19.01 -36.17
C ILE A 358 -4.67 -19.99 -37.32
N GLU A 359 -3.45 -20.05 -37.83
CA GLU A 359 -3.00 -21.01 -38.83
C GLU A 359 -1.84 -21.87 -38.28
N LEU A 360 -1.96 -23.19 -38.41
CA LEU A 360 -0.88 -24.13 -38.13
C LEU A 360 -0.29 -24.65 -39.44
N ARG A 361 1.02 -24.44 -39.64
CA ARG A 361 1.76 -24.92 -40.82
C ARG A 361 2.78 -25.98 -40.43
N VAL A 362 2.70 -27.16 -41.02
CA VAL A 362 3.66 -28.25 -40.82
C VAL A 362 4.09 -28.78 -42.18
N ASP A 363 5.41 -28.95 -42.36
CA ASP A 363 5.94 -29.42 -43.64
C ASP A 363 5.41 -30.83 -43.97
N GLY A 364 4.93 -31.00 -45.21
CA GLY A 364 4.30 -32.24 -45.66
C GLY A 364 2.84 -32.45 -45.22
N TYR A 365 2.25 -31.48 -44.51
CA TYR A 365 0.84 -31.46 -44.14
C TYR A 365 0.15 -30.23 -44.71
N ARG A 366 -1.17 -30.32 -44.84
CA ARG A 366 -2.00 -29.17 -45.21
C ARG A 366 -2.12 -28.20 -44.05
N PRO A 367 -2.13 -26.88 -44.30
CA PRO A 367 -2.36 -25.92 -43.25
C PRO A 367 -3.72 -26.18 -42.59
N TYR A 368 -3.78 -25.88 -41.31
CA TYR A 368 -5.02 -25.86 -40.55
C TYR A 368 -5.32 -24.41 -40.19
N ARG A 369 -6.55 -23.93 -40.42
CA ARG A 369 -7.00 -22.58 -40.10
C ARG A 369 -8.21 -22.61 -39.19
N THR A 370 -8.23 -21.77 -38.17
CA THR A 370 -9.41 -21.54 -37.32
C THR A 370 -9.47 -20.08 -36.92
N THR A 371 -10.66 -19.57 -36.64
CA THR A 371 -10.87 -18.27 -36.00
C THR A 371 -11.32 -18.44 -34.57
N GLY A 372 -10.78 -17.65 -33.64
CA GLY A 372 -11.18 -17.62 -32.24
C GLY A 372 -11.32 -16.18 -31.74
N THR A 373 -12.17 -15.95 -30.75
CA THR A 373 -12.24 -14.67 -30.04
C THR A 373 -11.50 -14.79 -28.72
N PHE A 374 -10.49 -13.95 -28.54
CA PHE A 374 -9.58 -13.97 -27.39
C PHE A 374 -9.90 -12.80 -26.46
N SER A 375 -10.23 -13.08 -25.20
CA SER A 375 -10.34 -12.05 -24.17
C SER A 375 -8.99 -11.77 -23.53
N SER A 376 -8.81 -10.57 -22.97
CA SER A 376 -7.58 -10.23 -22.28
C SER A 376 -7.33 -11.13 -21.06
N ASP A 377 -6.06 -11.48 -20.83
CA ASP A 377 -5.61 -12.28 -19.68
C ASP A 377 -6.26 -13.68 -19.60
N GLN A 378 -6.87 -14.12 -20.71
CA GLN A 378 -7.46 -15.45 -20.84
C GLN A 378 -6.37 -16.48 -21.16
N ARG A 379 -6.46 -17.67 -20.57
CA ARG A 379 -5.70 -18.84 -21.05
C ARG A 379 -6.57 -19.64 -22.00
N VAL A 380 -6.04 -19.93 -23.19
CA VAL A 380 -6.73 -20.71 -24.22
C VAL A 380 -5.87 -21.91 -24.56
N GLN A 381 -6.46 -23.10 -24.51
CA GLN A 381 -5.79 -24.32 -24.95
C GLN A 381 -6.26 -24.70 -26.34
N LEU A 382 -5.30 -25.01 -27.20
CA LEU A 382 -5.51 -25.49 -28.55
C LEU A 382 -5.00 -26.94 -28.66
N GLU A 383 -5.94 -27.89 -28.64
CA GLU A 383 -5.62 -29.30 -28.86
C GLU A 383 -5.54 -29.61 -30.36
N VAL A 384 -4.33 -29.86 -30.87
CA VAL A 384 -4.11 -30.17 -32.28
C VAL A 384 -4.44 -31.65 -32.55
N GLY A 385 -5.44 -31.88 -33.39
CA GLY A 385 -5.82 -33.21 -33.89
C GLY A 385 -4.92 -33.73 -35.02
N ALA A 386 -5.33 -34.84 -35.64
CA ALA A 386 -4.58 -35.44 -36.75
C ALA A 386 -4.62 -34.55 -38.00
N LEU A 387 -3.46 -34.01 -38.40
CA LEU A 387 -3.33 -33.20 -39.62
C LEU A 387 -3.36 -34.07 -40.88
N ARG A 388 -3.99 -33.56 -41.95
CA ARG A 388 -4.05 -34.24 -43.24
C ARG A 388 -2.73 -34.07 -43.98
N ARG A 389 -2.09 -35.18 -44.35
CA ARG A 389 -0.90 -35.15 -45.21
C ARG A 389 -1.23 -34.54 -46.57
N ASP A 390 -0.35 -33.71 -47.07
CA ASP A 390 -0.44 -33.25 -48.45
C ASP A 390 0.26 -34.25 -49.37
N SER A 391 -0.47 -35.28 -49.81
CA SER A 391 0.07 -36.32 -50.68
C SER A 391 -0.80 -36.54 -51.90
N ARG A 392 -0.20 -36.48 -53.09
CA ARG A 392 -0.85 -36.78 -54.39
C ARG A 392 -0.45 -38.14 -54.95
N LYS A 393 0.05 -39.04 -54.10
CA LYS A 393 0.64 -40.34 -54.53
C LYS A 393 -0.34 -41.19 -55.34
N ARG A 394 -1.63 -41.19 -54.97
CA ARG A 394 -2.67 -41.92 -55.69
C ARG A 394 -2.94 -41.29 -57.05
N THR A 395 -3.11 -39.97 -57.12
CA THR A 395 -3.24 -39.25 -58.39
C THR A 395 -2.07 -39.54 -59.33
N TYR A 396 -0.82 -39.51 -58.83
CA TYR A 396 0.35 -39.80 -59.67
C TYR A 396 0.42 -41.26 -60.12
N LEU A 397 0.11 -42.21 -59.24
CA LEU A 397 0.10 -43.64 -59.59
C LEU A 397 -0.96 -43.94 -60.67
N VAL A 398 -2.19 -43.47 -60.47
CA VAL A 398 -3.30 -43.67 -61.41
C VAL A 398 -3.03 -42.94 -62.74
N GLY A 399 -2.47 -41.73 -62.67
CA GLY A 399 -2.06 -40.98 -63.85
C GLY A 399 -0.97 -41.69 -64.65
N ALA A 400 0.04 -42.26 -63.98
CA ALA A 400 1.08 -43.04 -64.65
C ALA A 400 0.52 -44.30 -65.34
N THR A 401 -0.37 -45.05 -64.67
CA THR A 401 -1.03 -46.22 -65.29
C THR A 401 -1.94 -45.83 -66.46
N THR A 402 -2.65 -44.71 -66.33
CA THR A 402 -3.50 -44.16 -67.40
C THR A 402 -2.65 -43.79 -68.62
N GLY A 403 -1.53 -43.09 -68.40
CA GLY A 403 -0.59 -42.75 -69.46
C GLY A 403 -0.03 -43.99 -70.17
N ALA A 404 0.36 -45.02 -69.43
CA ALA A 404 0.86 -46.27 -70.01
C ALA A 404 -0.18 -46.99 -70.89
N LEU A 405 -1.45 -47.04 -70.47
CA LEU A 405 -2.55 -47.65 -71.23
C LEU A 405 -2.87 -46.88 -72.52
N LEU A 406 -2.87 -45.53 -72.46
CA LEU A 406 -3.05 -44.70 -73.65
C LEU A 406 -1.92 -44.92 -74.67
N VAL A 407 -0.67 -44.98 -74.20
CA VAL A 407 0.49 -45.27 -75.06
C VAL A 407 0.38 -46.67 -75.68
N THR A 408 0.01 -47.67 -74.89
CA THR A 408 -0.17 -49.05 -75.38
C THR A 408 -1.29 -49.12 -76.42
N GLY A 409 -2.43 -48.48 -76.15
CA GLY A 409 -3.54 -48.39 -77.09
C GLY A 409 -3.12 -47.74 -78.41
N ALA A 410 -2.42 -46.60 -78.35
CA ALA A 410 -1.92 -45.90 -79.54
C ALA A 410 -0.92 -46.75 -80.35
N VAL A 411 0.02 -47.45 -79.69
CA VAL A 411 0.96 -48.37 -80.37
C VAL A 411 0.21 -49.49 -81.09
N PHE A 412 -0.79 -50.09 -80.44
CA PHE A 412 -1.63 -51.11 -81.09
C PHE A 412 -2.50 -50.54 -82.20
N SER A 413 -2.96 -49.29 -82.11
CA SER A 413 -3.68 -48.64 -83.21
C SER A 413 -2.77 -48.47 -84.42
N PHE A 414 -1.53 -48.03 -84.22
CA PHE A 414 -0.54 -47.96 -85.31
C PHE A 414 -0.24 -49.35 -85.89
N ALA A 415 -0.06 -50.37 -85.06
CA ALA A 415 0.18 -51.73 -85.52
C ALA A 415 -1.02 -52.34 -86.28
N ALA A 416 -2.26 -52.01 -85.86
CA ALA A 416 -3.47 -52.42 -86.55
C ALA A 416 -3.57 -51.77 -87.94
N LEU A 417 -3.30 -50.46 -88.03
CA LEU A 417 -3.28 -49.72 -89.30
C LEU A 417 -2.21 -50.25 -90.25
N ASP A 418 -1.02 -50.58 -89.73
CA ASP A 418 0.06 -51.18 -90.52
C ASP A 418 -0.36 -52.55 -91.09
N ARG A 419 -1.02 -53.39 -90.28
CA ARG A 419 -1.56 -54.69 -90.72
C ARG A 419 -2.70 -54.55 -91.72
N GLU A 420 -3.57 -53.57 -91.55
CA GLU A 420 -4.66 -53.29 -92.49
C GLU A 420 -4.11 -52.83 -93.85
N ALA A 421 -3.09 -51.96 -93.86
CA ALA A 421 -2.40 -51.55 -95.09
C ALA A 421 -1.75 -52.75 -95.78
N ALA A 422 -1.02 -53.59 -95.03
CA ALA A 422 -0.38 -54.78 -95.57
C ALA A 422 -1.39 -55.83 -96.08
N TYR A 423 -2.56 -55.95 -95.42
CA TYR A 423 -3.68 -56.76 -95.92
C TYR A 423 -4.22 -56.22 -97.24
N ALA A 424 -4.46 -54.90 -97.34
CA ALA A 424 -5.01 -54.25 -98.53
C ALA A 424 -4.09 -54.37 -99.75
N ASP A 425 -2.78 -54.26 -99.54
CA ASP A 425 -1.79 -54.45 -100.61
C ASP A 425 -1.75 -55.89 -101.09
N ARG A 426 -1.77 -56.87 -100.18
CA ARG A 426 -1.73 -58.29 -100.53
C ARG A 426 -3.01 -58.76 -101.22
N ALA A 427 -4.17 -58.25 -100.80
CA ALA A 427 -5.47 -58.57 -101.40
C ALA A 427 -5.60 -58.14 -102.87
N ARG A 428 -4.74 -57.22 -103.35
CA ARG A 428 -4.75 -56.73 -104.75
C ARG A 428 -3.88 -57.55 -105.70
N LEU A 429 -3.09 -58.50 -105.19
CA LEU A 429 -2.21 -59.33 -106.01
C LEU A 429 -3.01 -60.37 -106.81
N ALA A 430 -2.69 -60.55 -108.09
CA ALA A 430 -3.35 -61.51 -108.96
C ALA A 430 -3.08 -62.96 -108.50
N GLY A 431 -4.15 -63.76 -108.36
CA GLY A 431 -4.08 -65.17 -107.93
C GLY A 431 -4.31 -65.40 -106.42
N VAL A 432 -4.47 -64.34 -105.63
CA VAL A 432 -4.87 -64.43 -104.22
C VAL A 432 -6.39 -64.58 -104.15
N THR A 433 -6.86 -65.59 -103.43
CA THR A 433 -8.30 -65.84 -103.20
C THR A 433 -8.66 -65.49 -101.76
N ALA A 434 -9.96 -65.36 -101.46
CA ALA A 434 -10.45 -64.99 -100.13
C ALA A 434 -10.05 -65.99 -99.02
N ASP A 435 -9.69 -67.22 -99.40
CA ASP A 435 -9.27 -68.30 -98.49
C ASP A 435 -7.74 -68.40 -98.32
N ASP A 436 -6.95 -67.41 -98.78
CA ASP A 436 -5.49 -67.41 -98.59
C ASP A 436 -5.13 -67.36 -97.08
N PRO A 437 -4.40 -68.37 -96.55
CA PRO A 437 -4.04 -68.45 -95.14
C PRO A 437 -3.26 -67.24 -94.61
N GLN A 438 -2.42 -66.60 -95.45
CA GLN A 438 -1.66 -65.42 -95.05
C GLN A 438 -2.56 -64.20 -94.95
N LEU A 439 -3.57 -64.10 -95.83
CA LEU A 439 -4.58 -63.04 -95.78
C LEU A 439 -5.44 -63.18 -94.51
N HIS A 440 -5.79 -64.42 -94.14
CA HIS A 440 -6.52 -64.73 -92.93
C HIS A 440 -5.72 -64.42 -91.65
N ASP A 441 -4.42 -64.74 -91.60
CA ASP A 441 -3.55 -64.39 -90.47
C ASP A 441 -3.37 -62.87 -90.31
N MET A 442 -3.21 -62.13 -91.41
CA MET A 442 -3.10 -60.67 -91.38
C MET A 442 -4.40 -60.01 -90.90
N LYS A 443 -5.56 -60.52 -91.35
CA LYS A 443 -6.86 -60.06 -90.89
C LYS A 443 -7.06 -60.34 -89.39
N THR A 444 -6.84 -61.58 -88.96
CA THR A 444 -7.04 -61.97 -87.55
C THR A 444 -6.02 -61.34 -86.60
N SER A 445 -4.79 -61.04 -87.04
CA SER A 445 -3.82 -60.27 -86.26
C SER A 445 -4.17 -58.78 -86.20
N GLY A 446 -4.63 -58.18 -87.31
CA GLY A 446 -5.15 -56.81 -87.35
C GLY A 446 -6.36 -56.63 -86.44
N GLU A 447 -7.33 -57.54 -86.47
CA GLU A 447 -8.50 -57.55 -85.58
C GLU A 447 -8.09 -57.66 -84.10
N ARG A 448 -7.09 -58.50 -83.78
CA ARG A 448 -6.53 -58.58 -82.43
C ARG A 448 -5.87 -57.28 -81.99
N PHE A 449 -5.06 -56.64 -82.84
CA PHE A 449 -4.43 -55.36 -82.52
C PHE A 449 -5.46 -54.23 -82.39
N SER A 450 -6.47 -54.18 -83.26
CA SER A 450 -7.59 -53.24 -83.15
C SER A 450 -8.33 -53.41 -81.83
N LEU A 451 -8.61 -54.65 -81.42
CA LEU A 451 -9.23 -54.94 -80.13
C LEU A 451 -8.38 -54.44 -78.95
N PHE A 452 -7.06 -54.67 -78.98
CA PHE A 452 -6.16 -54.15 -77.94
C PHE A 452 -6.07 -52.62 -77.94
N ALA A 453 -6.12 -51.99 -79.11
CA ALA A 453 -6.19 -50.55 -79.27
C ALA A 453 -7.45 -49.96 -78.63
N ASP A 454 -8.62 -50.51 -78.98
CA ASP A 454 -9.91 -50.03 -78.48
C ASP A 454 -10.02 -50.20 -76.97
N VAL A 455 -9.56 -51.33 -76.43
CA VAL A 455 -9.52 -51.58 -74.99
C VAL A 455 -8.53 -50.63 -74.30
N GLY A 456 -7.32 -50.46 -74.85
CA GLY A 456 -6.27 -49.60 -74.28
C GLY A 456 -6.67 -48.12 -74.25
N LEU A 457 -7.20 -47.59 -75.37
CA LEU A 457 -7.68 -46.22 -75.47
C LEU A 457 -8.96 -46.01 -74.65
N GLY A 458 -9.90 -46.96 -74.70
CA GLY A 458 -11.15 -46.89 -73.93
C GLY A 458 -10.90 -46.82 -72.42
N ILE A 459 -10.07 -47.72 -71.88
CA ILE A 459 -9.68 -47.68 -70.46
C ILE A 459 -8.84 -46.44 -70.17
N GLY A 460 -7.96 -46.04 -71.08
CA GLY A 460 -7.15 -44.82 -70.96
C GLY A 460 -8.00 -43.56 -70.80
N LEU A 461 -9.06 -43.38 -71.59
CA LEU A 461 -9.97 -42.23 -71.48
C LEU A 461 -10.72 -42.21 -70.15
N VAL A 462 -11.20 -43.36 -69.68
CA VAL A 462 -11.79 -43.48 -68.33
C VAL A 462 -10.75 -43.13 -67.27
N GLY A 463 -9.51 -43.60 -67.44
CA GLY A 463 -8.38 -43.27 -66.58
C GLY A 463 -8.08 -41.78 -66.51
N ILE A 464 -8.24 -41.02 -67.61
CA ILE A 464 -8.12 -39.55 -67.59
C ILE A 464 -9.22 -38.96 -66.71
N GLY A 465 -10.47 -39.40 -66.87
CA GLY A 465 -11.57 -38.93 -66.03
C GLY A 465 -11.34 -39.17 -64.53
N VAL A 466 -10.87 -40.37 -64.17
CA VAL A 466 -10.53 -40.73 -62.78
C VAL A 466 -9.32 -39.94 -62.27
N THR A 467 -8.27 -39.77 -63.08
CA THR A 467 -7.08 -39.01 -62.69
C THR A 467 -7.40 -37.54 -62.48
N THR A 468 -8.21 -36.93 -63.36
CA THR A 468 -8.69 -35.55 -63.24
C THR A 468 -9.59 -35.38 -62.01
N TYR A 469 -10.50 -36.33 -61.75
CA TYR A 469 -11.32 -36.33 -60.56
C TYR A 469 -10.48 -36.40 -59.28
N LEU A 470 -9.50 -37.32 -59.22
CA LEU A 470 -8.57 -37.44 -58.10
C LEU A 470 -7.72 -36.18 -57.94
N PHE A 471 -7.22 -35.59 -59.02
CA PHE A 471 -6.43 -34.36 -58.96
C PHE A 471 -7.25 -33.18 -58.39
N LEU A 472 -8.52 -33.04 -58.81
CA LEU A 472 -9.42 -31.98 -58.33
C LEU A 472 -9.84 -32.19 -56.87
N ARG A 473 -9.97 -33.44 -56.41
CA ARG A 473 -10.42 -33.78 -55.05
C ARG A 473 -9.29 -33.92 -54.03
N GLU A 474 -8.18 -34.55 -54.42
CA GLU A 474 -6.97 -34.64 -53.59
C GLU A 474 -6.27 -33.27 -53.49
N GLY A 475 -6.54 -32.33 -54.40
CA GLY A 475 -5.95 -30.97 -54.39
C GLY A 475 -6.64 -29.93 -53.51
N ARG A 476 -7.93 -30.08 -53.16
CA ARG A 476 -8.70 -29.05 -52.42
C ARG A 476 -8.85 -29.33 -50.92
N GLY A 477 -8.93 -28.25 -50.13
CA GLY A 477 -9.30 -28.24 -48.70
C GLY A 477 -8.12 -28.11 -47.74
N ASP A 478 -8.37 -27.48 -46.59
CA ASP A 478 -7.48 -27.45 -45.43
C ASP A 478 -7.53 -28.80 -44.69
N SER A 479 -6.66 -28.99 -43.68
CA SER A 479 -6.82 -30.12 -42.77
C SER A 479 -8.15 -29.99 -42.00
N GLU A 480 -9.08 -30.94 -42.17
CA GLU A 480 -10.26 -31.07 -41.29
C GLU A 480 -9.79 -31.70 -39.97
N GLY A 481 -10.01 -31.00 -38.86
CA GLY A 481 -9.53 -31.42 -37.54
C GLY A 481 -10.43 -30.87 -36.46
N SER A 482 -10.72 -31.69 -35.44
CA SER A 482 -11.48 -31.23 -34.28
C SER A 482 -10.57 -30.49 -33.31
N LEU A 483 -10.73 -29.18 -33.21
CA LEU A 483 -10.19 -28.41 -32.10
C LEU A 483 -11.20 -28.35 -30.97
N ARG A 484 -10.72 -28.47 -29.74
CA ARG A 484 -11.47 -28.09 -28.55
C ARG A 484 -10.81 -26.85 -27.97
N PHE A 485 -11.57 -25.77 -27.90
CA PHE A 485 -11.22 -24.63 -27.08
C PHE A 485 -11.64 -24.97 -25.66
N ASP A 486 -10.67 -25.28 -24.79
CA ASP A 486 -10.98 -25.33 -23.36
C ASP A 486 -11.06 -23.89 -22.85
N VAL A 487 -12.21 -23.54 -22.29
CA VAL A 487 -12.57 -22.16 -21.93
C VAL A 487 -12.20 -21.99 -20.47
N GLY A 488 -11.27 -21.06 -20.19
CA GLY A 488 -11.05 -20.59 -18.82
C GLY A 488 -12.36 -20.15 -18.12
N PRO A 489 -12.32 -19.92 -16.79
CA PRO A 489 -13.43 -20.11 -15.83
C PRO A 489 -14.77 -19.40 -16.05
N THR A 490 -14.94 -18.53 -17.05
CA THR A 490 -16.23 -17.89 -17.39
C THR A 490 -16.70 -18.40 -18.74
N GLY A 491 -17.56 -19.42 -18.69
CA GLY A 491 -17.87 -20.32 -19.79
C GLY A 491 -18.57 -19.72 -21.02
N ALA A 492 -18.16 -20.23 -22.18
CA ALA A 492 -19.02 -20.57 -23.31
C ALA A 492 -18.24 -21.54 -24.22
N LEU A 493 -18.54 -22.84 -24.14
CA LEU A 493 -17.95 -23.87 -24.99
C LEU A 493 -18.37 -23.63 -26.45
N ALA A 494 -17.46 -23.10 -27.26
CA ALA A 494 -17.58 -23.19 -28.72
C ALA A 494 -16.94 -24.50 -29.16
N SER A 495 -17.67 -25.62 -29.03
CA SER A 495 -17.25 -26.88 -29.63
C SER A 495 -17.62 -26.87 -31.12
N GLY A 496 -16.68 -26.50 -31.97
CA GLY A 496 -16.79 -26.69 -33.42
C GLY A 496 -16.16 -28.02 -33.82
N ARG A 497 -16.96 -29.01 -34.20
CA ARG A 497 -16.50 -30.03 -35.16
C ARG A 497 -16.76 -29.43 -36.53
N PHE A 498 -15.70 -29.08 -37.25
CA PHE A 498 -15.76 -28.64 -38.64
C PHE A 498 -14.94 -29.60 -39.49
#